data_AF-A0A928TB90-F1
#
_entry.id   AF-A0A928TB90-F1
#
_cell.length_a   1.000
_cell.length_b   1.000
_cell.length_c   1.000
_cell.angle_alpha   90.00
_cell.angle_beta   90.00
_cell.angle_gamma   90.00
#
_symmetry.space_group_name_H-M   'P 1'
#
loop_
_entity.id
_entity.type
_entity.pdbx_description
1 polymer ?
#
loop_
_entity_poly.entity_id
_entity_poly.type
_entity_poly.pdbx_seq_one_letter_code
_entity_poly.pdbx_strand_id
1 'polypeptide(L)' 'MSHPLTIRIPAELSDWLASEAKRAGVSPGKLVRDQLAKAKAEAGGKPFMQLAGRIKGPKNLSQRKGYAKA' A
#
# COMPACT_ATOMS: atom_id res chain seq x y z
N MET A 1 -7.95 -15.89 15.19
CA MET A 1 -7.67 -17.24 14.64
C MET A 1 -6.79 -17.08 13.40
N SER A 2 -5.60 -17.68 13.40
CA SER A 2 -4.68 -17.69 12.25
C SER A 2 -4.70 -19.04 11.54
N HIS A 3 -4.70 -19.04 10.22
CA HIS A 3 -4.58 -20.26 9.41
C HIS A 3 -3.15 -20.38 8.86
N PRO A 4 -2.57 -21.60 8.82
CA PRO A 4 -1.27 -21.81 8.19
C PRO A 4 -1.39 -21.63 6.67
N LEU A 5 -0.39 -20.97 6.08
CA LEU A 5 -0.29 -20.72 4.65
C LEU A 5 1.03 -21.29 4.16
N THR A 6 0.98 -22.37 3.39
CA THR A 6 2.17 -23.02 2.81
C THR A 6 2.29 -22.59 1.36
N ILE A 7 3.35 -21.84 1.03
CA ILE A 7 3.61 -21.36 -0.33
C ILE A 7 5.00 -21.82 -0.75
N ARG A 8 5.11 -22.31 -1.98
CA ARG A 8 6.40 -22.55 -2.64
C ARG A 8 6.94 -21.21 -3.13
N ILE A 9 8.12 -20.82 -2.66
CA ILE A 9 8.83 -19.64 -3.13
C ILE A 9 10.19 -20.04 -3.74
N PRO A 10 10.72 -19.27 -4.70
CA PRO A 10 12.08 -19.48 -5.21
C PRO A 10 13.12 -19.45 -4.09
N ALA A 11 14.21 -20.22 -4.23
CA ALA A 11 15.27 -20.30 -3.23
C ALA A 11 15.87 -18.91 -2.92
N GLU A 12 16.14 -18.12 -3.95
CA GLU A 12 16.66 -16.75 -3.82
C GLU A 12 15.78 -15.86 -2.95
N LEU A 13 14.45 -15.99 -3.09
CA LEU A 13 13.50 -15.21 -2.32
C LEU A 13 13.45 -15.67 -0.86
N SER A 14 13.62 -16.98 -0.61
CA SER A 14 13.73 -17.53 0.73
C SER A 14 14.98 -17.01 1.46
N ASP A 15 16.13 -17.01 0.79
CA ASP A 15 17.40 -16.55 1.36
C ASP A 15 17.37 -15.04 1.65
N TRP A 16 16.81 -14.28 0.72
CA TRP A 16 16.57 -12.86 0.91
C TRP A 16 15.64 -12.59 2.09
N LEU A 17 14.52 -13.32 2.19
CA LEU A 17 13.56 -13.16 3.28
C LEU A 17 14.20 -13.44 4.65
N ALA A 18 15.03 -14.46 4.76
CA ALA A 18 15.74 -14.79 5.99
C ALA A 18 16.74 -13.69 6.39
N SER A 19 17.47 -13.14 5.42
CA SER A 19 18.42 -12.05 5.63
C SER A 19 17.75 -10.75 6.06
N GLU A 20 16.64 -10.39 5.39
CA GLU A 20 15.88 -9.19 5.71
C GLU A 20 15.18 -9.30 7.07
N ALA A 21 14.63 -10.47 7.40
CA ALA A 21 14.04 -10.73 8.71
C ALA A 21 15.08 -10.58 9.84
N LYS A 22 16.31 -11.07 9.62
CA LYS A 22 17.42 -10.89 10.56
C LYS A 22 17.79 -9.41 10.73
N ARG A 23 17.88 -8.66 9.63
CA ARG A 23 18.17 -7.22 9.64
C ARG A 23 17.09 -6.43 10.39
N ALA A 24 15.82 -6.77 10.18
CA ALA A 24 14.68 -6.14 10.82
C ALA A 24 14.43 -6.63 12.27
N GLY A 25 15.15 -7.66 12.74
CA GLY A 25 15.00 -8.23 14.08
C GLY A 25 13.65 -8.93 14.31
N VAL A 26 13.01 -9.44 13.24
CA VAL A 26 11.69 -10.09 13.31
C VAL A 26 11.74 -11.48 12.69
N SER A 27 10.72 -12.30 12.95
CA SER A 27 10.62 -13.61 12.28
C SER A 27 10.20 -13.45 10.80
N PRO A 28 10.67 -14.34 9.90
CA PRO A 28 10.27 -14.32 8.49
C PRO A 28 8.74 -14.36 8.31
N GLY A 29 8.05 -15.17 9.10
CA GLY A 29 6.59 -15.25 9.07
C GLY A 29 5.88 -14.00 9.59
N LYS A 30 6.52 -13.20 10.46
CA LYS A 30 5.99 -11.87 10.83
C LYS A 30 6.19 -10.88 9.69
N LEU A 31 7.37 -10.85 9.08
CA LEU A 31 7.67 -9.98 7.93
C LEU A 31 6.68 -10.20 6.78
N VAL A 32 6.42 -11.46 6.41
CA VAL A 32 5.45 -11.82 5.36
C VAL A 32 4.03 -11.37 5.73
N ARG A 33 3.59 -11.60 6.98
CA ARG A 33 2.25 -11.16 7.42
C ARG A 33 2.10 -9.65 7.38
N ASP A 34 3.10 -8.92 7.86
CA ASP A 34 3.09 -7.46 7.88
C ASP A 34 3.03 -6.90 6.45
N GLN A 35 3.79 -7.50 5.52
CA GLN A 35 3.77 -7.11 4.11
C GLN A 35 2.43 -7.44 3.42
N LEU A 36 1.85 -8.60 3.70
CA LEU A 36 0.52 -8.96 3.19
C LEU A 36 -0.58 -8.03 3.75
N ALA A 37 -0.47 -7.63 5.01
CA ALA A 37 -1.39 -6.66 5.60
C ALA A 37 -1.28 -5.28 4.94
N LYS A 38 -0.06 -4.81 4.67
CA LYS A 38 0.19 -3.58 3.89
C LYS A 38 -0.39 -3.68 2.48
N ALA A 39 -0.10 -4.76 1.76
CA ALA A 39 -0.62 -4.97 0.41
C ALA A 39 -2.15 -5.01 0.39
N LYS A 40 -2.80 -5.62 1.39
CA LYS A 40 -4.26 -5.60 1.54
C LYS A 40 -4.80 -4.19 1.77
N ALA A 41 -4.13 -3.39 2.61
CA ALA A 41 -4.51 -2.02 2.88
C ALA A 41 -4.34 -1.11 1.65
N GLU A 42 -3.27 -1.31 0.87
CA GLU A 42 -3.00 -0.57 -0.36
C GLU A 42 -3.90 -0.98 -1.54
N ALA A 43 -4.27 -2.27 -1.63
CA ALA A 43 -5.22 -2.77 -2.62
C ALA A 43 -6.65 -2.24 -2.40
N GLY A 44 -6.97 -1.82 -1.17
CA GLY A 44 -8.15 -1.01 -0.89
C GLY A 44 -7.97 0.37 -1.49
N GLY A 45 -8.46 0.56 -2.72
CA GLY A 45 -8.27 1.75 -3.54
C GLY A 45 -8.26 3.05 -2.72
N LYS A 46 -7.23 3.87 -2.95
CA LYS A 46 -6.97 5.19 -2.33
C LYS A 46 -8.26 5.83 -1.78
N PRO A 47 -8.54 5.74 -0.46
CA PRO A 47 -9.82 6.20 0.10
C PRO A 47 -10.10 7.68 -0.20
N PHE A 48 -9.05 8.49 -0.31
CA PHE A 48 -9.13 9.89 -0.72
C PHE A 48 -9.62 10.09 -2.17
N MET A 49 -9.47 9.08 -3.04
CA MET A 49 -10.00 9.10 -4.41
C MET A 49 -11.51 8.84 -4.47
N GLN A 50 -12.17 8.43 -3.38
CA GLN A 50 -13.64 8.29 -3.36
C GLN A 50 -14.37 9.62 -3.63
N LEU A 51 -13.71 10.75 -3.33
CA LEU A 51 -14.25 12.08 -3.57
C LEU A 51 -13.76 12.68 -4.90
N ALA A 52 -12.80 12.04 -5.57
CA ALA A 52 -12.26 12.51 -6.84
C ALA A 52 -13.35 12.42 -7.92
N GLY A 53 -13.68 13.56 -8.53
CA GLY A 53 -14.71 13.64 -9.57
C GLY A 53 -16.16 13.63 -9.06
N ARG A 54 -16.39 13.56 -7.75
CA ARG A 54 -17.75 13.63 -7.17
C ARG A 54 -18.38 15.02 -7.32
N ILE A 55 -17.56 16.06 -7.35
CA ILE A 55 -17.99 17.44 -7.61
C ILE A 55 -17.75 17.73 -9.09
N LYS A 56 -18.84 17.93 -9.85
CA LYS A 56 -18.79 18.39 -11.23
C LYS A 56 -18.93 19.91 -11.24
N GLY A 57 -17.89 20.61 -11.67
CA GLY A 57 -17.94 22.06 -11.80
C GLY A 57 -16.79 22.64 -12.62
N PRO A 58 -16.72 23.97 -12.74
CA PRO A 58 -15.69 24.66 -13.51
C PRO A 58 -14.26 24.25 -13.11
N LYS A 59 -13.35 24.15 -14.08
CA LYS A 59 -11.96 23.69 -13.85
C LYS A 59 -11.17 24.56 -12.87
N ASN A 60 -11.64 25.78 -12.61
CA ASN A 60 -11.02 26.78 -11.75
C ASN A 60 -11.68 26.92 -10.37
N LEU A 61 -12.52 25.97 -9.93
CA LEU A 61 -13.19 26.03 -8.62
C LEU A 61 -12.22 26.08 -7.43
N SER A 62 -11.04 25.47 -7.55
CA SER A 62 -10.00 25.54 -6.50
C SER A 62 -9.15 26.81 -6.56
N GLN A 63 -9.36 27.68 -7.56
CA GLN A 63 -8.62 28.92 -7.70
C GLN A 63 -9.32 30.03 -6.94
N ARG A 64 -8.58 30.71 -6.06
CA ARG A 64 -9.07 31.91 -5.37
C ARG A 64 -9.36 33.00 -6.41
N LYS A 65 -10.49 33.71 -6.24
CA LYS A 65 -10.84 34.89 -7.05
C LYS A 65 -9.64 35.86 -7.07
N GLY A 66 -9.07 36.10 -8.25
CA GLY A 66 -7.86 36.93 -8.46
C GLY A 66 -6.57 36.18 -8.77
N TYR A 67 -6.55 34.84 -8.69
CA TYR A 67 -5.39 33.99 -9.06
C TYR A 67 -5.64 33.13 -10.30
N ALA A 68 -6.76 33.34 -11.01
CA ALA A 68 -6.97 32.74 -12.31
C ALA A 68 -5.95 33.34 -13.28
N LYS A 69 -5.03 32.52 -13.80
CA LYS A 69 -4.15 32.95 -14.88
C LYS A 69 -5.01 33.30 -16.10
N ALA A 70 -4.77 34.49 -16.64
CA ALA A 70 -5.32 34.95 -17.91
C ALA A 70 -5.02 33.97 -19.05
#